data_AF-A0A657LNM3-F1
#
_entry.id   AF-A0A657LNM3-F1
#
_cell.length_a   1.000
_cell.length_b   1.000
_cell.length_c   1.000
_cell.angle_alpha   90.00
_cell.angle_beta   90.00
_cell.angle_gamma   90.00
#
_symmetry.space_group_name_H-M   'P 1'
#
loop_
_entity.id
_entity.type
_entity.pdbx_description
1 polymer ?
#
loop_
_entity_poly.entity_id
_entity_poly.type
_entity_poly.pdbx_seq_one_letter_code
_entity_poly.pdbx_strand_id
1 'polypeptide(L)'
;MSSSPTPSAASGIERSILIFSIWAVLGFFGLGLFLEGMKYDAWALSATGVGVITLAFIAHIIVNGVFDTGFSQGEAVLGIGAYGVLGLVFVVSAATGTMTMADYYSCLTLFGVLATGFLAYLSTRHGMRGAFSRFHVRPLGKREESL
;
A
#
# COMPACT_ATOMS: atom_id res chain seq x y z
N MET A 1 12.27 27.19 26.81
CA MET A 1 12.81 26.02 26.09
C MET A 1 11.80 24.89 26.31
N SER A 2 10.79 24.79 25.43
CA SER A 2 9.68 23.83 25.59
C SER A 2 10.16 22.48 25.07
N SER A 3 10.34 21.51 25.98
CA SER A 3 10.56 20.13 25.63
C SER A 3 9.26 19.59 25.04
N SER A 4 9.20 19.47 23.71
CA SER A 4 8.16 18.70 23.03
C SER A 4 8.12 17.29 23.64
N PRO A 5 6.96 16.80 24.12
CA PRO A 5 6.86 15.45 24.66
C PRO A 5 7.22 14.46 23.56
N THR A 6 8.22 13.61 23.81
CA THR A 6 8.44 12.41 23.01
C THR A 6 7.16 11.59 23.02
N PRO A 7 6.63 11.16 21.85
CA PRO A 7 5.45 10.30 21.81
C PRO A 7 5.71 9.07 22.69
N SER A 8 4.80 8.81 23.63
CA SER A 8 4.94 7.70 24.57
C SER A 8 4.87 6.37 23.81
N ALA A 9 5.58 5.35 24.27
CA ALA A 9 5.55 4.02 23.65
C ALA A 9 4.12 3.46 23.50
N ALA A 10 3.19 3.90 24.36
CA ALA A 10 1.76 3.57 24.30
C ALA A 10 1.11 4.02 22.98
N SER A 11 1.40 5.25 22.51
CA SER A 11 0.82 5.79 21.26
C SER A 11 1.21 4.96 20.02
N GLY A 12 2.43 4.41 19.99
CA GLY A 12 2.88 3.53 18.92
C GLY A 12 2.17 2.17 18.91
N ILE A 13 1.86 1.62 20.08
CA ILE A 13 1.13 0.35 20.23
C ILE A 13 -0.33 0.54 19.81
N GLU A 14 -0.99 1.59 20.29
CA GLU A 14 -2.38 1.93 19.92
C GLU A 14 -2.55 2.07 18.42
N ARG A 15 -1.65 2.82 17.77
CA ARG A 15 -1.60 2.94 16.30
C ARG A 15 -1.51 1.57 15.62
N SER A 16 -0.59 0.73 16.09
CA SER A 16 -0.32 -0.58 15.47
C SER A 16 -1.52 -1.51 15.59
N ILE A 17 -2.17 -1.52 16.76
CA ILE A 17 -3.41 -2.29 16.98
C ILE A 17 -4.52 -1.77 16.07
N LEU A 18 -4.69 -0.45 15.96
CA LEU A 18 -5.73 0.14 15.12
C LEU A 18 -5.55 -0.21 13.64
N ILE A 19 -4.33 -0.10 13.12
CA ILE A 19 -3.99 -0.51 11.75
C ILE A 19 -4.29 -1.99 11.55
N PHE A 20 -3.84 -2.83 12.48
CA PHE A 20 -4.11 -4.27 12.42
C PHE A 20 -5.62 -4.55 12.39
N SER A 21 -6.41 -3.93 13.26
CA SER A 21 -7.87 -4.09 13.29
C SER A 21 -8.54 -3.62 11.99
N ILE A 22 -8.08 -2.51 11.40
CA ILE A 22 -8.58 -2.02 10.10
C ILE A 22 -8.36 -3.08 9.02
N TRP A 23 -7.14 -3.63 8.91
CA TRP A 23 -6.84 -4.65 7.91
C TRP A 23 -7.51 -5.99 8.22
N ALA A 24 -7.64 -6.35 9.49
CA ALA A 24 -8.30 -7.58 9.91
C ALA A 24 -9.80 -7.56 9.55
N VAL A 25 -10.47 -6.42 9.74
CA VAL A 25 -11.89 -6.29 9.43
C VAL A 25 -12.09 -5.95 7.96
N LEU A 26 -11.65 -4.78 7.51
CA LEU A 26 -11.93 -4.31 6.15
C LEU A 26 -11.08 -5.02 5.10
N GLY A 27 -9.80 -5.28 5.40
CA GLY A 27 -8.91 -5.97 4.46
C GLY A 27 -9.38 -7.40 4.16
N PHE A 28 -9.60 -8.23 5.19
CA PHE A 28 -10.09 -9.59 4.97
C PHE A 28 -11.53 -9.65 4.50
N PHE A 29 -12.42 -8.76 4.97
CA PHE A 29 -13.79 -8.70 4.45
C PHE A 29 -13.83 -8.32 2.97
N GLY A 30 -13.05 -7.31 2.57
CA GLY A 30 -12.93 -6.91 1.17
C GLY A 30 -12.32 -8.00 0.30
N LEU A 31 -11.31 -8.72 0.81
CA LEU A 31 -10.74 -9.89 0.13
C LEU A 31 -11.77 -11.02 -0.01
N GLY A 32 -12.59 -11.27 1.01
CA GLY A 32 -13.68 -12.25 0.95
C GLY A 32 -14.71 -11.90 -0.12
N LEU A 33 -15.16 -10.64 -0.17
CA LEU A 33 -16.06 -10.17 -1.23
C LEU A 33 -15.44 -10.27 -2.62
N PHE A 34 -14.14 -9.96 -2.74
CA PHE A 34 -13.40 -10.08 -3.99
C PHE A 34 -13.41 -11.52 -4.52
N LEU A 35 -13.06 -12.48 -3.65
CA LEU A 35 -13.00 -13.90 -3.98
C LEU A 35 -14.40 -14.50 -4.24
N GLU A 36 -15.42 -14.08 -3.48
CA GLU A 36 -16.80 -14.53 -3.72
C GLU A 36 -17.32 -13.99 -5.06
N GLY A 37 -16.94 -12.76 -5.44
CA GLY A 37 -17.24 -12.22 -6.76
C GLY A 37 -16.62 -13.03 -7.91
N MET A 38 -15.37 -13.47 -7.75
CA MET A 38 -14.71 -14.35 -8.74
C MET A 38 -15.42 -15.70 -8.84
N LYS A 39 -15.78 -16.30 -7.70
CA LYS A 39 -16.49 -17.58 -7.66
C LYS A 39 -17.83 -17.56 -8.40
N TYR A 40 -18.57 -16.45 -8.36
CA TYR A 40 -19.83 -16.29 -9.10
C TYR A 40 -19.66 -15.62 -10.49
N ASP A 41 -18.43 -15.42 -10.96
CA ASP A 41 -18.13 -14.72 -12.22
C ASP A 41 -18.77 -13.31 -12.28
N ALA A 42 -18.91 -12.67 -11.12
CA ALA A 42 -19.64 -11.43 -10.90
C ALA A 42 -18.66 -10.27 -10.66
N TRP A 43 -18.18 -9.66 -11.74
CA TRP A 43 -17.22 -8.54 -11.69
C TRP A 43 -17.66 -7.41 -10.74
N ALA A 44 -18.94 -7.05 -10.70
CA ALA A 44 -19.45 -5.99 -9.82
C ALA A 44 -19.25 -6.31 -8.32
N LEU A 45 -19.41 -7.59 -7.95
CA LEU A 45 -19.18 -8.04 -6.57
C LEU A 45 -17.68 -8.00 -6.25
N SER A 46 -16.83 -8.44 -7.17
CA SER A 46 -15.38 -8.35 -7.01
C SER A 46 -14.90 -6.90 -6.91
N ALA A 47 -15.44 -5.99 -7.74
CA ALA A 47 -15.14 -4.56 -7.70
C ALA A 47 -15.56 -3.92 -6.36
N THR A 48 -16.68 -4.38 -5.78
CA THR A 48 -17.09 -3.96 -4.43
C THR A 48 -16.06 -4.39 -3.38
N GLY A 49 -15.55 -5.62 -3.48
CA GLY A 49 -14.45 -6.09 -2.63
C GLY A 49 -13.18 -5.23 -2.76
N VAL A 50 -12.78 -4.87 -3.98
CA VAL A 50 -11.68 -3.93 -4.24
C VAL A 50 -11.95 -2.56 -3.60
N GLY A 51 -13.20 -2.08 -3.66
CA GLY A 51 -13.62 -0.85 -3.00
C GLY A 51 -13.41 -0.90 -1.48
N VAL A 52 -13.78 -2.00 -0.83
CA VAL A 52 -13.58 -2.20 0.61
C VAL A 52 -12.10 -2.27 0.98
N ILE A 53 -11.27 -2.96 0.19
CA ILE A 53 -9.81 -2.99 0.39
C ILE A 53 -9.24 -1.58 0.25
N THR A 54 -9.73 -0.80 -0.71
CA THR A 54 -9.31 0.60 -0.91
C THR A 54 -9.68 1.45 0.31
N LEU A 55 -10.87 1.26 0.89
CA LEU A 55 -11.27 1.92 2.14
C LEU A 55 -10.36 1.55 3.31
N ALA A 56 -9.93 0.28 3.41
CA ALA A 56 -8.95 -0.15 4.42
C ALA A 56 -7.61 0.60 4.27
N PHE A 57 -7.15 0.76 3.03
CA PHE A 57 -5.94 1.51 2.73
C PHE A 57 -6.07 3.01 3.07
N ILE A 58 -7.20 3.63 2.72
CA ILE A 58 -7.50 5.03 3.08
C ILE A 58 -7.55 5.20 4.60
N ALA A 59 -8.23 4.29 5.32
CA ALA A 59 -8.29 4.32 6.77
C ALA A 59 -6.90 4.21 7.41
N HIS A 60 -6.02 3.35 6.87
CA HIS A 60 -4.61 3.29 7.30
C HIS A 60 -3.87 4.63 7.07
N ILE A 61 -4.07 5.28 5.92
CA ILE A 61 -3.48 6.61 5.67
C ILE A 61 -4.00 7.65 6.68
N ILE A 62 -5.30 7.64 6.98
CA ILE A 62 -5.90 8.56 7.96
C ILE A 62 -5.30 8.32 9.35
N VAL A 63 -5.17 7.07 9.79
CA VAL A 63 -4.52 6.74 11.06
C VAL A 63 -3.07 7.24 11.08
N ASN A 64 -2.31 7.02 9.99
CA ASN A 64 -0.95 7.55 9.88
C ASN A 64 -0.92 9.08 9.96
N GLY A 65 -1.92 9.78 9.42
CA GLY A 65 -2.09 11.23 9.56
C GLY A 65 -2.40 11.65 11.00
N VAL A 66 -3.31 10.96 11.69
CA VAL A 66 -3.71 11.29 13.07
C VAL A 66 -2.56 11.11 14.06
N PHE A 67 -1.70 10.12 13.85
CA PHE A 67 -0.55 9.84 14.71
C PHE A 67 0.75 10.52 14.22
N ASP A 68 0.71 11.37 13.19
CA ASP A 68 1.88 12.03 12.59
C ASP A 68 3.02 11.06 12.19
N THR A 69 2.65 9.86 11.73
CA THR A 69 3.58 8.78 11.37
C THR A 69 3.48 8.43 9.88
N GLY A 70 4.47 7.68 9.38
CA GLY A 70 4.43 7.05 8.06
C GLY A 70 4.22 5.54 8.17
N PHE A 71 4.27 4.84 7.04
CA PHE A 71 4.31 3.38 7.03
C PHE A 71 5.58 2.88 7.72
N SER A 72 5.42 1.91 8.63
CA SER A 72 6.56 1.20 9.20
C SER A 72 7.17 0.26 8.17
N GLN A 73 8.43 -0.15 8.39
CA GLN A 73 9.10 -1.10 7.51
C GLN A 73 8.32 -2.43 7.42
N GLY A 74 7.78 -2.91 8.54
CA GLY A 74 6.94 -4.11 8.57
C GLY A 74 5.65 -3.97 7.76
N GLU A 75 4.95 -2.84 7.91
CA GLU A 75 3.73 -2.56 7.13
C GLU A 75 4.01 -2.48 5.63
N ALA A 76 5.11 -1.84 5.23
CA ALA A 76 5.51 -1.74 3.83
C ALA A 76 5.87 -3.11 3.24
N VAL A 77 6.63 -3.93 3.98
CA VAL A 77 6.99 -5.29 3.56
C VAL A 77 5.75 -6.17 3.45
N LEU A 78 4.81 -6.09 4.39
CA LEU A 78 3.55 -6.83 4.32
C LEU A 78 2.71 -6.40 3.11
N GLY A 79 2.59 -5.09 2.85
CA GLY A 79 1.84 -4.58 1.70
C GLY A 79 2.44 -5.00 0.36
N ILE A 80 3.75 -4.80 0.17
CA ILE A 80 4.47 -5.18 -1.06
C ILE A 80 4.49 -6.70 -1.21
N GLY A 81 4.72 -7.44 -0.13
CA GLY A 81 4.72 -8.90 -0.13
C GLY A 81 3.37 -9.47 -0.53
N ALA A 82 2.27 -8.98 0.05
CA ALA A 82 0.91 -9.40 -0.31
C ALA A 82 0.59 -9.06 -1.77
N TYR A 83 0.93 -7.85 -2.22
CA TYR A 83 0.76 -7.43 -3.62
C TYR A 83 1.55 -8.34 -4.58
N GLY A 84 2.81 -8.65 -4.25
CA GLY A 84 3.67 -9.51 -5.07
C GLY A 84 3.18 -10.97 -5.13
N VAL A 85 2.75 -11.54 -4.00
CA VAL A 85 2.20 -12.91 -3.96
C VAL A 85 0.90 -12.99 -4.76
N LEU A 86 -0.03 -12.05 -4.56
CA LEU A 86 -1.27 -12.01 -5.34
C LEU A 86 -0.97 -11.81 -6.84
N GLY A 87 -0.02 -10.93 -7.18
CA GLY A 87 0.41 -10.69 -8.55
C GLY A 87 1.00 -11.93 -9.21
N LEU A 88 1.81 -12.70 -8.47
CA LEU A 88 2.34 -13.97 -8.95
C LEU A 88 1.23 -14.98 -9.22
N VAL A 89 0.26 -15.12 -8.30
CA VAL A 89 -0.91 -15.99 -8.50
C VAL A 89 -1.67 -15.59 -9.76
N PHE A 90 -1.92 -14.29 -9.95
CA PHE A 90 -2.58 -13.78 -11.16
C PHE A 90 -1.81 -14.12 -12.44
N VAL A 91 -0.49 -13.89 -12.47
CA VAL A 91 0.34 -14.19 -13.65
C VAL A 91 0.31 -15.69 -13.98
N VAL A 92 0.41 -16.55 -12.96
CA VAL A 92 0.33 -18.01 -13.15
C VAL A 92 -1.05 -18.41 -13.67
N SER A 93 -2.13 -17.92 -13.06
CA SER A 93 -3.51 -18.20 -13.49
C SER A 93 -3.82 -17.71 -14.91
N ALA A 94 -3.27 -16.55 -15.29
CA ALA A 94 -3.39 -16.04 -16.65
C ALA A 94 -2.60 -16.89 -17.65
N ALA A 95 -1.39 -17.32 -17.28
CA ALA A 95 -0.54 -18.16 -18.13
C ALA A 95 -1.12 -19.57 -18.34
N THR A 96 -1.82 -20.13 -17.36
CA THR A 96 -2.49 -21.43 -17.48
C THR A 96 -3.79 -21.38 -18.29
N GLY A 97 -4.29 -20.18 -18.62
CA GLY A 97 -5.53 -20.00 -19.37
C GLY A 97 -6.80 -20.45 -18.62
N THR A 98 -6.72 -20.58 -17.30
CA THR A 98 -7.81 -21.09 -16.46
C THR A 98 -8.79 -20.00 -16.00
N MET A 99 -8.57 -18.75 -16.41
CA MET A 99 -9.37 -17.61 -15.96
C MET A 99 -10.51 -17.31 -16.94
N THR A 100 -11.69 -17.02 -16.37
CA THR A 100 -12.77 -16.40 -17.14
C THR A 100 -12.40 -14.95 -17.49
N MET A 101 -13.18 -14.35 -18.39
CA MET A 101 -13.02 -12.92 -18.69
C MET A 101 -13.32 -12.04 -17.46
N ALA A 102 -14.32 -12.39 -16.64
CA ALA A 102 -14.66 -11.60 -15.47
C ALA A 102 -13.58 -11.70 -14.38
N ASP A 103 -12.99 -12.88 -14.19
CA ASP A 103 -11.86 -13.08 -13.29
C ASP A 103 -10.65 -12.23 -13.70
N TYR A 104 -10.36 -12.21 -15.01
CA TYR A 104 -9.27 -11.42 -15.55
C TYR A 104 -9.47 -9.92 -15.30
N TYR A 105 -10.66 -9.38 -15.60
CA TYR A 105 -10.98 -7.98 -15.32
C TYR A 105 -11.02 -7.67 -13.82
N SER A 106 -11.46 -8.60 -12.98
CA SER A 106 -11.48 -8.44 -11.52
C SER A 106 -10.06 -8.31 -10.96
N CYS A 107 -9.14 -9.18 -11.38
CA CYS A 107 -7.74 -9.09 -11.00
C CYS A 107 -7.08 -7.80 -11.51
N LEU A 108 -7.32 -7.42 -12.78
CA LEU A 108 -6.84 -6.15 -13.31
C LEU A 108 -7.36 -4.95 -12.52
N THR A 109 -8.62 -4.99 -12.11
CA THR A 109 -9.22 -3.93 -11.28
C THR A 109 -8.51 -3.86 -9.93
N LEU A 110 -8.28 -5.01 -9.27
CA LEU A 110 -7.55 -5.06 -7.99
C LEU A 110 -6.15 -4.45 -8.11
N PHE A 111 -5.33 -4.93 -9.06
CA PHE A 111 -3.96 -4.44 -9.21
C PHE A 111 -3.91 -2.99 -9.69
N GLY A 112 -4.75 -2.62 -10.66
CA GLY A 112 -4.80 -1.26 -11.19
C GLY A 112 -5.17 -0.24 -10.12
N VAL A 113 -6.19 -0.53 -9.31
CA VAL A 113 -6.63 0.36 -8.22
C VAL A 113 -5.57 0.45 -7.12
N LEU A 114 -4.98 -0.68 -6.69
CA LEU A 114 -3.94 -0.67 -5.66
C LEU A 114 -2.67 0.06 -6.11
N ALA A 115 -2.21 -0.20 -7.33
CA ALA A 115 -1.05 0.49 -7.90
C ALA A 115 -1.31 2.00 -8.01
N THR A 116 -2.49 2.38 -8.50
CA THR A 116 -2.89 3.79 -8.60
C THR A 116 -2.98 4.46 -7.24
N GLY A 117 -3.60 3.80 -6.25
CA GLY A 117 -3.69 4.30 -4.88
C GLY A 117 -2.33 4.47 -4.23
N PHE A 118 -1.42 3.53 -4.45
CA PHE A 118 -0.04 3.62 -3.97
C PHE A 118 0.72 4.78 -4.63
N LEU A 119 0.63 4.92 -5.96
CA LEU A 119 1.24 6.02 -6.70
C LEU A 119 0.68 7.39 -6.28
N ALA A 120 -0.62 7.48 -6.05
CA ALA A 120 -1.29 8.67 -5.53
C ALA A 120 -0.78 9.03 -4.13
N TYR A 121 -0.60 8.04 -3.25
CA TYR A 121 -0.02 8.23 -1.93
C TYR A 121 1.43 8.73 -2.01
N LEU A 122 2.28 8.11 -2.84
CA LEU A 122 3.66 8.57 -3.02
C LEU A 122 3.71 10.02 -3.53
N SER A 123 2.85 10.35 -4.49
CA SER A 123 2.77 11.68 -5.10
C SER A 123 2.34 12.75 -4.11
N THR A 124 1.36 12.46 -3.26
CA THR A 124 0.83 13.41 -2.26
C THR A 124 1.75 13.56 -1.05
N ARG A 125 2.33 12.47 -0.54
CA ARG A 125 3.14 12.49 0.69
C ARG A 125 4.59 12.90 0.46
N HIS A 126 5.25 12.40 -0.58
CA HIS A 126 6.67 12.66 -0.83
C HIS A 126 6.89 13.83 -1.81
N GLY A 127 5.82 14.23 -2.51
CA GLY A 127 5.83 15.30 -3.51
C GLY A 127 6.65 14.94 -4.76
N MET A 128 6.19 15.36 -5.93
CA MET A 128 7.01 15.33 -7.16
C MET A 128 8.37 16.03 -7.00
N ARG A 129 8.52 16.90 -5.99
CA ARG A 129 9.72 17.73 -5.72
C ARG A 129 10.77 17.05 -4.82
N GLY A 130 10.42 16.02 -4.05
CA GLY A 130 11.38 15.28 -3.22
C GLY A 130 12.24 14.29 -4.02
N ALA A 131 11.66 13.72 -5.09
CA ALA A 131 12.33 12.75 -5.95
C ALA A 131 13.54 13.35 -6.69
N PHE A 132 13.49 14.61 -7.12
CA PHE A 132 14.59 15.26 -7.83
C PHE A 132 15.72 15.78 -6.90
N SER A 133 15.45 15.97 -5.60
CA SER A 133 16.46 16.51 -4.67
C SER A 133 17.50 15.48 -4.24
N ARG A 134 17.21 14.17 -4.32
CA ARG A 134 18.17 13.11 -3.96
C ARG A 134 19.10 12.67 -5.10
N PHE A 135 18.83 13.11 -6.34
CA PHE A 135 19.69 12.84 -7.48
C PHE A 135 20.78 13.89 -7.71
N HIS A 136 20.87 14.93 -6.87
CA HIS A 136 22.07 15.78 -6.80
C HIS A 136 23.19 15.04 -6.05
N VAL A 137 23.82 14.09 -6.73
CA VAL A 137 25.17 13.62 -6.40
C VAL A 137 26.08 14.84 -6.52
N ARG A 138 26.65 15.32 -5.40
CA ARG A 138 27.78 16.25 -5.46
C ARG A 138 28.88 15.58 -6.29
N PRO A 139 29.39 16.20 -7.37
CA PRO A 139 30.67 15.80 -7.90
C PRO A 139 31.66 15.88 -6.74
N LEU A 140 32.43 14.80 -6.52
CA LEU A 140 33.64 14.81 -5.72
C LEU A 140 34.60 15.82 -6.37
N GLY A 141 34.40 17.10 -6.05
CA GLY A 141 35.25 18.19 -6.44
C GLY A 141 36.58 18.03 -5.74
N LYS A 142 37.57 17.59 -6.52
CA LYS A 142 39.01 17.85 -6.38
C LYS A 142 39.49 18.09 -4.94
N ARG A 143 40.00 17.03 -4.32
CA ARG A 143 41.11 17.17 -3.37
C ARG A 143 42.41 17.08 -4.19
N GLU A 144 42.70 18.13 -4.95
CA GLU A 144 44.06 18.40 -5.42
C GLU A 144 44.78 19.16 -4.30
N GLU A 145 45.91 18.59 -3.87
CA GLU A 145 47.14 19.24 -3.39
C GLU A 145 47.05 20.40 -2.39
N SER A 146 47.54 20.16 -1.16
CA SER A 146 48.68 20.93 -0.62
C SER A 146 49.21 20.32 0.69
N LEU A 147 50.49 19.93 0.63
CA LEU A 147 51.46 19.75 1.73
C LEU A 147 51.41 18.44 2.53
#